data_AF-A0A8C7ECT2-F1
#
_entry.id   AF-A0A8C7ECT2-F1
#
_cell.length_a   1.000
_cell.length_b   1.000
_cell.length_c   1.000
_cell.angle_alpha   90.00
_cell.angle_beta   90.00
_cell.angle_gamma   90.00
#
_symmetry.space_group_name_H-M   'P 1'
#
loop_
_entity.id
_entity.type
_entity.pdbx_description
1 polymer ?
#
loop_
_entity_poly.entity_id
_entity_poly.type
_entity_poly.pdbx_seq_one_letter_code
_entity_poly.pdbx_strand_id
1 'polypeptide(L)'
;MPVFNWVALKPNQINGTVFNEIDDERILEDLNVDEFEEIFKTKAQGPAIDLTSSKQKITQKGSNKVTLLDANRAKNLAITLRKAGKTADEICKAIHVFDLKTLPVDFVECLMRFLPTENEVKVLRLYERERKPIENLSDEDRFMMQFSKIERLMQKMTIMAFIGNFAESIQMLTPQLHAIIAASVSIKSSQKLKKILEIILALGNYMNSSKRGAVYGFKLQSLDLLLETKSTDRKQTLLHYISNVVKEKYQHVSLFYNELHYVEKAAAVSLENVLLDVKELQRGLDLTKREYSMHDHNTMLKEFIQNNEGKLKKLQDDAKIAQDAFDDAVKYFGENPKTTPPSVFFPVFVRFVKAYKQAEEENELRKKQEQALMEKLMEQEALMEQQDQKSPSHKSKRQQQELIAELRRRQVKDNRHVYEGKDGAIEDIITDLRSQPYRRADALRRSVRRRFDEQSLRAANGTDIPM
;
A
#
# COMPACT_ATOMS: atom_id res chain seq x y z
N MET A 1 -32.40 36.43 3.14
CA MET A 1 -31.43 35.32 2.93
C MET A 1 -30.66 34.99 4.20
N PRO A 2 -30.33 33.71 4.47
CA PRO A 2 -29.46 33.30 5.57
C PRO A 2 -28.05 33.85 5.37
N VAL A 3 -27.36 34.14 6.47
CA VAL A 3 -25.94 34.54 6.43
C VAL A 3 -25.10 33.29 6.15
N PHE A 4 -24.27 33.35 5.11
CA PHE A 4 -23.26 32.32 4.86
C PHE A 4 -22.01 32.63 5.71
N ASN A 5 -21.79 31.82 6.76
CA ASN A 5 -20.69 32.01 7.71
C ASN A 5 -19.33 31.53 7.15
N TRP A 6 -18.92 32.04 5.99
CA TRP A 6 -17.57 31.79 5.48
C TRP A 6 -16.51 32.59 6.26
N VAL A 7 -15.27 32.09 6.27
CA VAL A 7 -14.13 32.84 6.80
C VAL A 7 -13.48 33.55 5.62
N ALA A 8 -13.82 34.82 5.42
CA ALA A 8 -13.31 35.61 4.32
C ALA A 8 -11.80 35.87 4.44
N LEU A 9 -11.07 35.78 3.32
CA LEU A 9 -9.69 36.25 3.24
C LEU A 9 -9.67 37.78 3.28
N LYS A 10 -8.70 38.35 4.01
CA LYS A 10 -8.50 39.81 4.00
C LYS A 10 -7.94 40.23 2.64
N PRO A 11 -8.23 41.45 2.13
CA PRO A 11 -7.79 41.87 0.79
C PRO A 11 -6.28 41.76 0.56
N ASN A 12 -5.47 42.00 1.60
CA ASN A 12 -4.01 41.87 1.54
C ASN A 12 -3.50 40.42 1.43
N GLN A 13 -4.36 39.43 1.64
CA GLN A 13 -4.06 38.00 1.50
C GLN A 13 -4.48 37.44 0.13
N ILE A 14 -5.19 38.22 -0.69
CA ILE A 14 -5.73 37.78 -1.99
C ILE A 14 -4.63 37.75 -3.07
N ASN A 15 -3.70 38.71 -3.03
CA ASN A 15 -2.64 38.81 -4.03
C ASN A 15 -1.81 37.52 -4.13
N GLY A 16 -1.75 36.93 -5.33
CA GLY A 16 -1.04 35.67 -5.60
C GLY A 16 -1.83 34.39 -5.26
N THR A 17 -3.11 34.51 -4.90
CA THR A 17 -4.03 33.38 -4.74
C THR A 17 -4.94 33.25 -5.95
N VAL A 18 -5.60 32.09 -6.09
CA VAL A 18 -6.59 31.83 -7.13
C VAL A 18 -7.74 32.86 -7.13
N PHE A 19 -8.07 33.44 -5.97
CA PHE A 19 -9.13 34.44 -5.83
C PHE A 19 -8.79 35.78 -6.49
N ASN A 20 -7.53 36.00 -6.90
CA ASN A 20 -7.13 37.15 -7.69
C ASN A 20 -7.42 36.97 -9.19
N GLU A 21 -7.72 35.74 -9.62
CA GLU A 21 -7.96 35.37 -11.03
C GLU A 21 -9.42 35.03 -11.31
N ILE A 22 -10.28 35.01 -10.29
CA ILE A 22 -11.70 34.69 -10.38
C ILE A 22 -12.51 35.99 -10.33
N ASP A 23 -13.55 36.04 -11.15
CA ASP A 23 -14.49 37.16 -11.29
C ASP A 23 -15.92 36.63 -11.03
N ASP A 24 -16.52 37.06 -9.93
CA ASP A 24 -17.86 36.66 -9.50
C ASP A 24 -18.98 37.44 -10.20
N GLU A 25 -18.71 38.65 -10.71
CA GLU A 25 -19.70 39.47 -11.43
C GLU A 25 -20.19 38.75 -12.69
N ARG A 26 -19.25 38.13 -13.42
CA ARG A 26 -19.56 37.38 -14.64
C ARG A 26 -20.44 36.16 -14.39
N ILE A 27 -20.27 35.50 -13.24
CA ILE A 27 -21.07 34.35 -12.84
C ILE A 27 -22.45 34.79 -12.34
N LEU A 28 -22.55 35.95 -11.68
CA LEU A 28 -23.81 36.51 -11.23
C LEU A 28 -24.76 36.84 -12.39
N GLU A 29 -24.25 37.23 -13.56
CA GLU A 29 -25.05 37.44 -14.78
C GLU A 29 -25.63 36.14 -15.35
N ASP A 30 -24.93 35.01 -15.19
CA ASP A 30 -25.35 33.69 -15.69
C ASP A 30 -26.30 32.96 -14.73
N LEU A 31 -26.33 33.36 -13.45
CA LEU A 31 -27.12 32.69 -12.42
C LEU A 31 -28.55 33.24 -12.33
N ASN A 32 -29.53 32.35 -12.17
CA ASN A 32 -30.91 32.72 -11.86
C ASN A 32 -31.03 33.13 -10.37
N VAL A 33 -30.70 34.39 -10.09
CA VAL A 33 -30.69 34.94 -8.73
C VAL A 33 -32.09 34.94 -8.10
N ASP A 34 -33.15 35.11 -8.90
CA ASP A 34 -34.54 35.12 -8.43
C ASP A 34 -34.97 33.74 -7.88
N GLU A 35 -34.63 32.66 -8.59
CA GLU A 35 -34.86 31.29 -8.12
C GLU A 35 -34.03 30.99 -6.86
N PHE A 36 -32.77 31.44 -6.84
CA PHE A 36 -31.90 31.28 -5.68
C PHE A 36 -32.46 32.00 -4.44
N GLU A 37 -32.95 33.24 -4.59
CA GLU A 37 -33.56 33.98 -3.48
C GLU A 37 -34.85 33.32 -3.00
N GLU A 38 -35.69 32.80 -3.89
CA GLU A 38 -36.91 32.08 -3.52
C GLU A 38 -36.65 30.80 -2.71
N ILE A 39 -35.61 30.03 -3.08
CA ILE A 39 -35.24 28.78 -2.39
C ILE A 39 -34.64 29.07 -1.01
N PHE A 40 -33.88 30.16 -0.87
CA PHE A 40 -33.11 30.45 0.34
C PHE A 40 -33.64 31.65 1.15
N LYS A 41 -34.80 32.23 0.84
CA LYS A 41 -35.39 33.30 1.66
C LYS A 41 -35.68 32.83 3.08
N THR A 42 -35.47 33.72 4.05
CA THR A 42 -35.77 33.43 5.46
C THR A 42 -37.24 33.74 5.76
N LYS A 43 -37.78 33.13 6.82
CA LYS A 43 -39.19 33.31 7.24
C LYS A 43 -39.61 34.75 7.57
N ALA A 44 -38.68 35.71 7.54
CA ALA A 44 -38.93 37.13 7.75
C ALA A 44 -39.33 37.89 6.45
N GLN A 45 -39.31 37.24 5.28
CA GLN A 45 -39.50 37.89 3.96
C GLN A 45 -40.72 37.35 3.16
N GLY A 46 -41.63 36.59 3.78
CA GLY A 46 -42.93 36.22 3.17
C GLY A 46 -44.04 37.24 3.49
N PRO A 47 -45.21 37.19 2.82
CA PRO A 47 -46.36 37.99 3.22
C PRO A 47 -46.65 37.71 4.70
N ALA A 48 -46.98 38.75 5.47
CA ALA A 48 -47.27 38.63 6.89
C ALA A 48 -48.42 37.63 7.11
N ILE A 49 -48.06 36.37 7.41
CA ILE A 49 -49.03 35.37 7.84
C ILE A 49 -49.36 35.74 9.28
N ASP A 50 -50.61 36.18 9.47
CA ASP A 50 -51.21 36.50 10.74
C ASP A 50 -51.26 35.22 11.61
N LEU A 51 -50.18 34.94 12.34
CA LEU A 51 -50.17 33.91 13.38
C LEU A 51 -50.76 34.50 14.66
N THR A 52 -52.08 34.67 14.66
CA THR A 52 -52.87 34.61 15.90
C THR A 52 -52.80 33.17 16.41
N SER A 53 -51.71 32.85 17.07
CA SER A 53 -51.54 31.62 17.83
C SER A 53 -50.68 31.97 19.03
N SER A 54 -51.37 32.47 20.06
CA SER A 54 -50.91 32.65 21.43
C SER A 54 -50.17 31.41 21.91
N LYS A 55 -48.86 31.35 21.64
CA LYS A 55 -47.93 30.71 22.56
C LYS A 55 -47.50 31.82 23.50
N GLN A 56 -48.21 31.90 24.63
CA GLN A 56 -47.73 32.57 25.82
C GLN A 56 -46.27 32.17 26.02
N LYS A 57 -45.35 33.08 25.70
CA LYS A 57 -44.05 33.10 26.35
C LYS A 57 -44.37 33.32 27.82
N ILE A 58 -44.43 32.22 28.58
CA ILE A 58 -44.16 32.27 29.99
C ILE A 58 -42.72 32.77 30.07
N THR A 59 -42.58 34.08 30.20
CA THR A 59 -41.39 34.70 30.78
C THR A 59 -41.28 34.12 32.18
N GLN A 60 -40.56 33.00 32.30
CA GLN A 60 -40.04 32.60 33.60
C GLN A 60 -39.27 33.81 34.10
N LYS A 61 -39.74 34.39 35.21
CA LYS A 61 -38.98 35.33 36.03
C LYS A 61 -37.54 34.87 36.06
N GLY A 62 -36.65 35.62 35.42
CA GLY A 62 -35.22 35.40 35.56
C GLY A 62 -34.90 35.50 37.04
N SER A 63 -34.52 34.39 37.66
CA SER A 63 -33.87 34.46 38.96
C SER A 63 -32.65 35.34 38.76
N ASN A 64 -32.50 36.41 39.53
CA ASN A 64 -31.30 37.24 39.60
C ASN A 64 -30.13 36.41 40.16
N LYS A 65 -29.73 35.35 39.46
CA LYS A 65 -28.59 34.53 39.82
C LYS A 65 -27.33 35.24 39.32
N VAL A 66 -26.36 35.39 40.21
CA VAL A 66 -25.02 35.90 39.95
C VAL A 66 -24.26 34.84 39.15
N THR A 67 -23.73 35.24 37.99
CA THR A 67 -22.85 34.40 37.19
C THR A 67 -21.40 34.89 37.30
N LEU A 68 -20.47 34.01 37.65
CA LEU A 68 -19.04 34.34 37.81
C LEU A 68 -18.20 33.82 36.64
N LEU A 69 -18.61 32.70 36.05
CA LEU A 69 -18.06 32.18 34.82
C LEU A 69 -18.38 33.06 33.61
N ASP A 70 -17.53 33.02 32.60
CA ASP A 70 -17.84 33.60 31.29
C ASP A 70 -19.13 32.97 30.72
N ALA A 71 -19.96 33.79 30.04
CA ALA A 71 -21.27 33.37 29.55
C ALA A 71 -21.21 32.17 28.60
N ASN A 72 -20.20 32.09 27.72
CA ASN A 72 -20.04 30.95 26.82
C ASN A 72 -19.60 29.71 27.57
N ARG A 73 -18.69 29.87 28.55
CA ARG A 73 -18.21 28.77 29.37
C ARG A 73 -19.32 28.19 30.25
N ALA A 74 -20.11 29.04 30.90
CA ALA A 74 -21.29 28.64 31.67
C ALA A 74 -22.32 27.92 30.78
N LYS A 75 -22.66 28.49 29.62
CA LYS A 75 -23.59 27.85 28.67
C LYS A 75 -23.12 26.46 28.22
N ASN A 76 -21.84 26.34 27.86
CA ASN A 76 -21.28 25.06 27.42
C ASN A 76 -21.27 24.03 28.55
N LEU A 77 -20.95 24.46 29.78
CA LEU A 77 -21.00 23.61 30.96
C LEU A 77 -22.43 23.15 31.25
N ALA A 78 -23.41 24.04 31.16
CA ALA A 78 -24.83 23.73 31.35
C ALA A 78 -25.30 22.63 30.37
N ILE A 79 -24.89 22.72 29.11
CA ILE A 79 -25.20 21.71 28.08
C ILE A 79 -24.58 20.36 28.46
N THR A 80 -23.30 20.35 28.86
CA THR A 80 -22.61 19.13 29.29
C THR A 80 -23.28 18.51 30.52
N LEU A 81 -23.54 19.29 31.57
CA LEU A 81 -24.18 18.81 32.80
C LEU A 81 -25.60 18.28 32.53
N ARG A 82 -26.37 18.94 31.64
CA ARG A 82 -27.69 18.46 31.23
C ARG A 82 -27.63 17.11 30.54
N LYS A 83 -26.61 16.84 29.72
CA LYS A 83 -26.37 15.53 29.10
C LYS A 83 -26.05 14.45 30.13
N ALA A 84 -25.40 14.82 31.25
CA ALA A 84 -25.08 13.90 32.34
C ALA A 84 -26.32 13.37 33.06
N GLY A 85 -27.35 14.22 33.20
CA GLY A 85 -28.55 13.93 33.99
C GLY A 85 -28.29 13.71 35.47
N LYS A 86 -27.15 14.19 36.00
CA LYS A 86 -26.68 14.00 37.37
C LYS A 86 -26.49 15.32 38.09
N THR A 87 -26.68 15.31 39.40
CA THR A 87 -26.42 16.45 40.27
C THR A 87 -24.92 16.67 40.46
N ALA A 88 -24.55 17.90 40.84
CA ALA A 88 -23.17 18.26 41.12
C ALA A 88 -22.54 17.36 42.21
N ASP A 89 -23.32 17.02 43.25
CA ASP A 89 -22.89 16.17 44.35
C ASP A 89 -22.60 14.73 43.89
N GLU A 90 -23.47 14.15 43.06
CA GLU A 90 -23.26 12.82 42.48
C GLU A 90 -22.00 12.77 41.61
N ILE A 91 -21.78 13.79 40.77
CA ILE A 91 -20.58 13.89 39.93
C ILE A 91 -19.32 14.00 40.81
N CYS A 92 -19.33 14.90 41.80
CA CYS A 92 -18.16 15.09 42.68
C CYS A 92 -17.85 13.83 43.50
N LYS A 93 -18.88 13.16 44.02
CA LYS A 93 -18.73 11.88 44.74
C LYS A 93 -18.17 10.79 43.83
N ALA A 94 -18.71 10.66 42.62
CA ALA A 94 -18.22 9.69 41.64
C ALA A 94 -16.74 9.90 41.32
N ILE A 95 -16.29 11.15 41.18
CA ILE A 95 -14.86 11.47 40.96
C ILE A 95 -14.01 11.09 42.17
N HIS A 96 -14.50 11.36 43.39
CA HIS A 96 -13.76 11.07 44.61
C HIS A 96 -13.45 9.57 44.78
N VAL A 97 -14.41 8.72 44.39
CA VAL A 97 -14.29 7.25 44.50
C VAL A 97 -13.94 6.56 43.18
N PHE A 98 -13.69 7.33 42.10
CA PHE A 98 -13.39 6.84 40.75
C PHE A 98 -14.50 5.93 40.15
N ASP A 99 -15.77 6.25 40.38
CA ASP A 99 -16.90 5.46 39.90
C ASP A 99 -17.24 5.72 38.42
N LEU A 100 -16.69 4.87 37.55
CA LEU A 100 -16.96 4.88 36.11
C LEU A 100 -18.34 4.34 35.72
N LYS A 101 -19.09 3.71 36.63
CA LYS A 101 -20.48 3.28 36.35
C LYS A 101 -21.42 4.48 36.41
N THR A 102 -21.25 5.33 37.41
CA THR A 102 -21.99 6.58 37.55
C THR A 102 -21.50 7.63 36.55
N LEU A 103 -20.18 7.67 36.31
CA LEU A 103 -19.55 8.65 35.42
C LEU A 103 -18.85 7.97 34.23
N PRO A 104 -19.55 7.73 33.10
CA PRO A 104 -18.97 7.09 31.92
C PRO A 104 -17.77 7.87 31.37
N VAL A 105 -16.82 7.16 30.74
CA VAL A 105 -15.56 7.74 30.24
C VAL A 105 -15.78 8.89 29.26
N ASP A 106 -16.71 8.76 28.30
CA ASP A 106 -17.06 9.84 27.37
C ASP A 106 -17.44 11.14 28.09
N PHE A 107 -18.12 11.00 29.24
CA PHE A 107 -18.53 12.13 30.05
C PHE A 107 -17.35 12.70 30.85
N VAL A 108 -16.48 11.85 31.40
CA VAL A 108 -15.22 12.27 32.04
C VAL A 108 -14.39 13.10 31.07
N GLU A 109 -14.20 12.64 29.85
CA GLU A 109 -13.44 13.36 28.81
C GLU A 109 -14.08 14.69 28.41
N CYS A 110 -15.41 14.74 28.30
CA CYS A 110 -16.11 15.99 28.10
C CYS A 110 -15.89 16.96 29.26
N LEU A 111 -15.97 16.46 30.50
CA LEU A 111 -15.85 17.26 31.71
C LEU A 111 -14.41 17.75 31.95
N MET A 112 -13.38 17.03 31.47
CA MET A 112 -11.98 17.47 31.53
C MET A 112 -11.74 18.82 30.82
N ARG A 113 -12.55 19.16 29.81
CA ARG A 113 -12.48 20.47 29.13
C ARG A 113 -12.95 21.64 30.01
N PHE A 114 -13.65 21.32 31.10
CA PHE A 114 -14.17 22.27 32.08
C PHE A 114 -13.41 22.23 33.40
N LEU A 115 -12.20 21.65 33.43
CA LEU A 115 -11.33 21.80 34.60
C LEU A 115 -11.20 23.29 34.98
N PRO A 116 -11.44 23.66 36.25
CA PRO A 116 -11.40 25.04 36.68
C PRO A 116 -10.02 25.64 36.44
N THR A 117 -9.97 26.81 35.82
CA THR A 117 -8.72 27.57 35.66
C THR A 117 -8.33 28.22 36.99
N GLU A 118 -7.05 28.55 37.16
CA GLU A 118 -6.59 29.21 38.39
C GLU A 118 -7.33 30.53 38.68
N ASN A 119 -7.68 31.27 37.63
CA ASN A 119 -8.44 32.52 37.75
C ASN A 119 -9.87 32.27 38.22
N GLU A 120 -10.55 31.28 37.66
CA GLU A 120 -11.91 30.90 38.09
C GLU A 120 -11.91 30.43 39.55
N VAL A 121 -10.93 29.62 39.94
CA VAL A 121 -10.77 29.18 41.34
C VAL A 121 -10.58 30.38 42.27
N LYS A 122 -9.78 31.39 41.89
CA LYS A 122 -9.59 32.62 42.68
C LYS A 122 -10.89 33.40 42.85
N VAL A 123 -11.65 33.59 41.76
CA VAL A 123 -12.93 34.31 41.79
C VAL A 123 -13.96 33.59 42.65
N LEU A 124 -14.09 32.27 42.50
CA LEU A 124 -15.00 31.44 43.30
C LEU A 124 -14.63 31.46 44.79
N ARG A 125 -13.33 31.35 45.11
CA ARG A 125 -12.84 31.44 46.51
C ARG A 125 -13.07 32.82 47.11
N LEU A 126 -12.93 33.89 46.33
CA LEU A 126 -13.22 35.25 46.80
C LEU A 126 -14.69 35.41 47.15
N TYR A 127 -15.59 34.94 46.28
CA TYR A 127 -17.03 34.98 46.51
C TYR A 127 -17.43 34.22 47.79
N GLU A 128 -16.85 33.02 47.99
CA GLU A 128 -17.05 32.23 49.21
C GLU A 128 -16.51 32.94 50.47
N ARG A 129 -15.31 33.52 50.38
CA ARG A 129 -14.67 34.24 51.49
C ARG A 129 -15.46 35.47 51.93
N GLU A 130 -16.10 36.16 50.98
CA GLU A 130 -16.97 37.31 51.23
C GLU A 130 -18.33 36.91 51.85
N ARG A 131 -18.56 35.61 52.13
CA ARG A 131 -19.79 35.06 52.70
C ARG A 131 -21.06 35.42 51.91
N LYS A 132 -20.91 35.60 50.59
CA LYS A 132 -22.02 35.88 49.71
C LYS A 132 -22.91 34.63 49.60
N PRO A 133 -24.25 34.78 49.50
CA PRO A 133 -25.15 33.62 49.43
C PRO A 133 -24.83 32.73 48.21
N ILE A 134 -24.55 31.45 48.47
CA ILE A 134 -24.27 30.44 47.43
C ILE A 134 -25.53 30.14 46.60
N GLU A 135 -26.70 30.31 47.21
CA GLU A 135 -28.02 30.15 46.56
C GLU A 135 -28.25 31.17 45.44
N ASN A 136 -27.55 32.32 45.51
CA ASN A 136 -27.62 33.35 44.49
C ASN A 136 -26.74 33.03 43.29
N LEU A 137 -25.87 32.01 43.32
CA LEU A 137 -25.05 31.66 42.17
C LEU A 137 -25.85 30.91 41.11
N SER A 138 -25.44 31.03 39.85
CA SER A 138 -25.90 30.14 38.78
C SER A 138 -25.64 28.67 39.13
N ASP A 139 -26.41 27.74 38.56
CA ASP A 139 -26.23 26.32 38.88
C ASP A 139 -24.86 25.80 38.40
N GLU A 140 -24.35 26.41 37.33
CA GLU A 140 -23.02 26.20 36.75
C GLU A 140 -21.90 26.68 37.67
N ASP A 141 -22.03 27.87 38.27
CA ASP A 141 -21.05 28.40 39.22
C ASP A 141 -21.05 27.58 40.53
N ARG A 142 -22.23 27.14 40.99
CA ARG A 142 -22.35 26.24 42.15
C ARG A 142 -21.64 24.92 41.88
N PHE A 143 -21.84 24.34 40.70
CA PHE A 143 -21.10 23.15 40.26
C PHE A 143 -19.59 23.42 40.24
N MET A 144 -19.14 24.49 39.58
CA MET A 144 -17.71 24.79 39.45
C MET A 144 -17.04 25.01 40.81
N MET A 145 -17.75 25.62 41.76
CA MET A 145 -17.27 25.78 43.12
C MET A 145 -17.07 24.42 43.82
N GLN A 146 -18.03 23.50 43.73
CA GLN A 146 -17.88 22.15 44.29
C GLN A 146 -16.78 21.36 43.57
N PHE A 147 -16.75 21.43 42.24
CA PHE A 147 -15.78 20.76 41.40
C PHE A 147 -14.34 21.20 41.73
N SER A 148 -14.12 22.50 41.93
CA SER A 148 -12.80 23.06 42.29
C SER A 148 -12.30 22.69 43.70
N LYS A 149 -13.20 22.20 44.57
CA LYS A 149 -12.85 21.73 45.93
C LYS A 149 -12.35 20.30 45.95
N ILE A 150 -12.49 19.56 44.85
CA ILE A 150 -11.97 18.21 44.74
C ILE A 150 -10.45 18.25 44.75
N GLU A 151 -9.86 17.61 45.75
CA GLU A 151 -8.41 17.48 45.85
C GLU A 151 -7.86 16.71 44.64
N ARG A 152 -6.78 17.24 44.06
CA ARG A 152 -6.04 16.62 42.94
C ARG A 152 -6.97 16.26 41.77
N LEU A 153 -7.97 17.11 41.52
CA LEU A 153 -9.01 16.93 40.51
C LEU A 153 -8.44 16.54 39.15
N MET A 154 -7.43 17.26 38.65
CA MET A 154 -6.83 16.98 37.34
C MET A 154 -6.27 15.57 37.26
N GLN A 155 -5.57 15.12 38.31
CA GLN A 155 -5.01 13.77 38.38
C GLN A 155 -6.13 12.72 38.44
N LYS A 156 -7.14 12.93 39.30
CA LYS A 156 -8.28 12.00 39.42
C LYS A 156 -9.02 11.83 38.10
N MET A 157 -9.32 12.93 37.42
CA MET A 157 -9.97 12.91 36.10
C MET A 157 -9.11 12.21 35.04
N THR A 158 -7.80 12.48 35.01
CA THR A 158 -6.87 11.82 34.08
C THR A 158 -6.82 10.30 34.31
N ILE A 159 -6.80 9.86 35.57
CA ILE A 159 -6.81 8.45 35.94
C ILE A 159 -8.15 7.80 35.57
N MET A 160 -9.29 8.46 35.82
CA MET A 160 -10.59 7.94 35.42
C MET A 160 -10.67 7.73 33.90
N ALA A 161 -10.22 8.71 33.11
CA ALA A 161 -10.17 8.59 31.66
C ALA A 161 -9.27 7.41 31.22
N PHE A 162 -8.07 7.31 31.80
CA PHE A 162 -7.15 6.21 31.53
C PHE A 162 -7.75 4.84 31.84
N ILE A 163 -8.35 4.66 33.04
CA ILE A 163 -8.97 3.40 33.46
C ILE A 163 -10.11 3.03 32.51
N GLY A 164 -10.96 4.00 32.14
CA GLY A 164 -12.08 3.79 31.23
C GLY A 164 -11.65 3.33 29.83
N ASN A 165 -10.56 3.89 29.31
CA ASN A 165 -10.08 3.62 27.95
C ASN A 165 -9.06 2.47 27.86
N PHE A 166 -8.56 1.96 28.99
CA PHE A 166 -7.45 1.00 29.00
C PHE A 166 -7.76 -0.26 28.18
N ALA A 167 -8.92 -0.87 28.40
CA ALA A 167 -9.28 -2.14 27.76
C ALA A 167 -9.37 -2.02 26.23
N GLU A 168 -10.03 -0.97 25.74
CA GLU A 168 -10.16 -0.67 24.32
C GLU A 168 -8.80 -0.33 23.69
N SER A 169 -7.96 0.43 24.40
CA SER A 169 -6.61 0.77 23.96
C SER A 169 -5.76 -0.50 23.75
N ILE A 170 -5.77 -1.44 24.72
CA ILE A 170 -5.10 -2.74 24.54
C ILE A 170 -5.66 -3.47 23.31
N GLN A 171 -6.98 -3.57 23.20
CA GLN A 171 -7.66 -4.29 22.11
C GLN A 171 -7.32 -3.73 20.73
N MET A 172 -7.13 -2.41 20.62
CA MET A 172 -6.76 -1.73 19.38
C MET A 172 -5.26 -1.85 19.05
N LEU A 173 -4.38 -1.77 20.04
CA LEU A 173 -2.92 -1.74 19.84
C LEU A 173 -2.32 -3.13 19.60
N THR A 174 -2.78 -4.15 20.34
CA THR A 174 -2.27 -5.53 20.24
C THR A 174 -2.27 -6.08 18.80
N PRO A 175 -3.38 -6.04 18.03
CA PRO A 175 -3.38 -6.62 16.69
C PRO A 175 -2.47 -5.88 15.71
N GLN A 176 -2.23 -4.57 15.91
CA GLN A 176 -1.31 -3.80 15.09
C GLN A 176 0.14 -4.25 15.32
N LEU A 177 0.53 -4.43 16.59
CA LEU A 177 1.84 -4.97 16.95
C LEU A 177 2.04 -6.38 16.39
N HIS A 178 1.05 -7.26 16.54
CA HIS A 178 1.14 -8.63 16.03
C HIS A 178 1.21 -8.68 14.50
N ALA A 179 0.51 -7.78 13.80
CA ALA A 179 0.63 -7.67 12.34
C ALA A 179 2.06 -7.28 11.91
N ILE A 180 2.67 -6.31 12.58
CA ILE A 180 4.07 -5.90 12.32
C ILE A 180 5.03 -7.06 12.59
N ILE A 181 4.89 -7.76 13.72
CA ILE A 181 5.73 -8.91 14.07
C ILE A 181 5.60 -10.01 13.01
N ALA A 182 4.37 -10.44 12.73
CA ALA A 182 4.10 -11.54 11.80
C ALA A 182 4.59 -11.19 10.38
N ALA A 183 4.32 -9.98 9.91
CA ALA A 183 4.79 -9.53 8.60
C ALA A 183 6.32 -9.51 8.54
N SER A 184 6.98 -8.84 9.49
CA SER A 184 8.44 -8.71 9.52
C SER A 184 9.16 -10.05 9.60
N VAL A 185 8.71 -10.95 10.47
CA VAL A 185 9.29 -12.29 10.60
C VAL A 185 9.06 -13.09 9.33
N SER A 186 7.82 -13.09 8.80
CA SER A 186 7.47 -13.92 7.65
C SER A 186 8.25 -13.56 6.37
N ILE A 187 8.42 -12.27 6.08
CA ILE A 187 9.22 -11.82 4.93
C ILE A 187 10.71 -12.12 5.13
N LYS A 188 11.23 -11.98 6.36
CA LYS A 188 12.66 -12.20 6.67
C LYS A 188 13.01 -13.68 6.63
N SER A 189 12.10 -14.57 7.06
CA SER A 189 12.34 -16.01 7.12
C SER A 189 12.03 -16.76 5.82
N SER A 190 11.26 -16.17 4.90
CA SER A 190 10.82 -16.84 3.67
C SER A 190 12.01 -17.19 2.75
N GLN A 191 12.30 -18.49 2.66
CA GLN A 191 13.34 -19.00 1.74
C GLN A 191 12.87 -18.91 0.29
N LYS A 192 11.56 -19.05 0.05
CA LYS A 192 10.99 -18.92 -1.30
C LYS A 192 11.13 -17.49 -1.81
N LEU A 193 10.83 -16.48 -0.99
CA LEU A 193 11.05 -15.07 -1.36
C LEU A 193 12.52 -14.81 -1.67
N LYS A 194 13.43 -15.28 -0.83
CA LYS A 194 14.88 -15.18 -1.07
C LYS A 194 15.26 -15.77 -2.44
N LYS A 195 14.72 -16.93 -2.81
CA LYS A 195 14.98 -17.55 -4.11
C LYS A 195 14.44 -16.74 -5.28
N ILE A 196 13.26 -16.13 -5.14
CA ILE A 196 12.70 -15.22 -6.14
C ILE A 196 13.61 -14.00 -6.36
N LEU A 197 14.11 -13.39 -5.28
CA LEU A 197 15.03 -12.26 -5.36
C LEU A 197 16.37 -12.65 -6.00
N GLU A 198 16.86 -13.86 -5.75
CA GLU A 198 18.06 -14.40 -6.41
C GLU A 198 17.87 -14.56 -7.92
N ILE A 199 16.71 -15.07 -8.36
CA ILE A 199 16.37 -15.17 -9.80
C ILE A 199 16.33 -13.79 -10.45
N ILE A 200 15.70 -12.81 -9.78
CA ILE A 200 15.65 -11.41 -10.24
C ILE A 200 17.07 -10.85 -10.36
N LEU A 201 17.93 -11.07 -9.35
CA LEU A 201 19.32 -10.60 -9.36
C LEU A 201 20.11 -11.22 -10.53
N ALA A 202 19.97 -12.53 -10.76
CA ALA A 202 20.66 -13.22 -11.84
C ALA A 202 20.27 -12.69 -13.23
N LEU A 203 18.97 -12.53 -13.47
CA LEU A 203 18.46 -11.98 -14.73
C LEU A 203 18.85 -10.51 -14.92
N GLY A 204 18.72 -9.71 -13.86
CA GLY A 204 19.13 -8.30 -13.87
C GLY A 204 20.62 -8.13 -14.14
N ASN A 205 21.47 -8.97 -13.55
CA ASN A 205 22.91 -8.98 -13.81
C ASN A 205 23.22 -9.39 -15.25
N TYR A 206 22.57 -10.43 -15.77
CA TYR A 206 22.75 -10.85 -17.16
C TYR A 206 22.44 -9.70 -18.12
N MET A 207 21.31 -9.01 -17.92
CA MET A 207 20.88 -7.87 -18.73
C MET A 207 21.82 -6.66 -18.64
N ASN A 208 22.44 -6.40 -17.48
CA ASN A 208 23.25 -5.19 -17.25
C ASN A 208 24.77 -5.40 -17.36
N SER A 209 25.23 -6.65 -17.41
CA SER A 209 26.65 -7.03 -17.35
C SER A 209 27.54 -6.30 -18.36
N SER A 210 27.06 -6.09 -19.58
CA SER A 210 27.82 -5.47 -20.67
C SER A 210 28.02 -3.96 -20.55
N LYS A 211 27.20 -3.25 -19.74
CA LYS A 211 27.23 -1.78 -19.64
C LYS A 211 27.53 -1.26 -18.23
N ARG A 212 27.08 -1.97 -17.20
CA ARG A 212 27.10 -1.50 -15.81
C ARG A 212 27.81 -2.47 -14.85
N GLY A 213 28.30 -3.60 -15.38
CA GLY A 213 28.92 -4.65 -14.57
C GLY A 213 27.89 -5.48 -13.78
N ALA A 214 28.40 -6.39 -12.96
CA ALA A 214 27.59 -7.24 -12.08
C ALA A 214 27.49 -6.63 -10.67
N VAL A 215 26.33 -6.78 -10.04
CA VAL A 215 26.05 -6.35 -8.66
C VAL A 215 25.66 -7.53 -7.78
N TYR A 216 25.82 -7.39 -6.46
CA TYR A 216 25.51 -8.43 -5.47
C TYR A 216 24.12 -8.30 -4.84
N GLY A 217 23.40 -7.23 -5.14
CA GLY A 217 22.07 -6.95 -4.61
C GLY A 217 21.47 -5.69 -5.22
N PHE A 218 20.20 -5.44 -4.94
CA PHE A 218 19.46 -4.27 -5.41
C PHE A 218 18.56 -3.74 -4.30
N LYS A 219 18.19 -2.45 -4.41
CA LYS A 219 17.23 -1.80 -3.52
C LYS A 219 15.81 -2.27 -3.81
N LEU A 220 14.96 -2.41 -2.79
CA LEU A 220 13.62 -2.98 -2.93
C LEU A 220 12.74 -2.24 -3.95
N GLN A 221 12.93 -0.93 -4.13
CA GLN A 221 12.21 -0.13 -5.13
C GLN A 221 12.38 -0.68 -6.56
N SER A 222 13.46 -1.40 -6.84
CA SER A 222 13.69 -2.03 -8.15
C SER A 222 12.65 -3.10 -8.52
N LEU A 223 11.88 -3.62 -7.54
CA LEU A 223 10.80 -4.58 -7.83
C LEU A 223 9.69 -3.95 -8.68
N ASP A 224 9.41 -2.66 -8.50
CA ASP A 224 8.40 -1.94 -9.29
C ASP A 224 8.82 -1.85 -10.79
N LEU A 225 10.13 -1.83 -11.09
CA LEU A 225 10.66 -1.75 -12.46
C LEU A 225 10.47 -3.04 -13.29
N LEU A 226 10.17 -4.16 -12.64
CA LEU A 226 9.92 -5.45 -13.32
C LEU A 226 8.66 -5.42 -14.18
N LEU A 227 7.70 -4.55 -13.82
CA LEU A 227 6.48 -4.29 -14.59
C LEU A 227 6.74 -3.39 -15.80
N GLU A 228 7.69 -2.46 -15.67
CA GLU A 228 7.99 -1.48 -16.72
C GLU A 228 8.85 -2.05 -17.84
N THR A 229 9.71 -3.01 -17.51
CA THR A 229 10.63 -3.63 -18.47
C THR A 229 9.87 -4.59 -19.38
N LYS A 230 9.63 -4.20 -20.63
CA LYS A 230 8.89 -5.00 -21.62
C LYS A 230 9.81 -5.80 -22.54
N SER A 231 9.30 -6.90 -23.09
CA SER A 231 9.90 -7.63 -24.20
C SER A 231 9.97 -6.77 -25.47
N THR A 232 10.81 -7.15 -26.43
CA THR A 232 10.97 -6.46 -27.71
C THR A 232 9.65 -6.35 -28.49
N ASP A 233 8.83 -7.41 -28.45
CA ASP A 233 7.51 -7.45 -29.08
C ASP A 233 6.41 -6.75 -28.25
N ARG A 234 6.76 -6.22 -27.07
CA ARG A 234 5.88 -5.56 -26.10
C ARG A 234 4.69 -6.41 -25.64
N LYS A 235 4.71 -7.72 -25.88
CA LYS A 235 3.63 -8.63 -25.48
C LYS A 235 3.70 -9.02 -24.02
N GLN A 236 4.87 -8.96 -23.37
CA GLN A 236 5.03 -9.34 -21.97
C GLN A 236 6.02 -8.43 -21.24
N THR A 237 5.99 -8.46 -19.92
CA THR A 237 6.96 -7.77 -19.06
C THR A 237 8.02 -8.75 -18.56
N LEU A 238 9.09 -8.23 -17.96
CA LEU A 238 10.11 -9.04 -17.30
C LEU A 238 9.50 -9.87 -16.17
N LEU A 239 8.51 -9.34 -15.44
CA LEU A 239 7.79 -10.09 -14.40
C LEU A 239 7.05 -11.31 -14.96
N HIS A 240 6.41 -11.19 -16.12
CA HIS A 240 5.78 -12.33 -16.81
C HIS A 240 6.80 -13.41 -17.14
N TYR A 241 7.94 -13.01 -17.71
CA TYR A 241 9.02 -13.94 -18.03
C TYR A 241 9.54 -14.65 -16.77
N ILE A 242 9.77 -13.91 -15.68
CA ILE A 242 10.20 -14.48 -14.40
C ILE A 242 9.17 -15.48 -13.87
N SER A 243 7.88 -15.13 -13.89
CA SER A 243 6.80 -16.02 -13.45
C SER A 243 6.80 -17.35 -14.22
N ASN A 244 6.97 -17.31 -15.55
CA ASN A 244 7.11 -18.52 -16.37
C ASN A 244 8.36 -19.34 -15.99
N VAL A 245 9.52 -18.69 -15.85
CA VAL A 245 10.77 -19.38 -15.44
C VAL A 245 10.61 -20.05 -14.08
N VAL A 246 9.96 -19.38 -13.12
CA VAL A 246 9.69 -19.94 -11.80
C VAL A 246 8.77 -21.15 -11.92
N LYS A 247 7.69 -21.07 -12.71
CA LYS A 247 6.73 -22.16 -12.90
C LYS A 247 7.35 -23.37 -13.62
N GLU A 248 8.28 -23.16 -14.53
CA GLU A 248 8.91 -24.25 -15.29
C GLU A 248 10.10 -24.87 -14.56
N LYS A 249 10.97 -24.06 -13.95
CA LYS A 249 12.25 -24.51 -13.38
C LYS A 249 12.29 -24.54 -11.85
N TYR A 250 11.46 -23.76 -11.18
CA TYR A 250 11.48 -23.58 -9.73
C TYR A 250 10.09 -23.74 -9.10
N GLN A 251 9.36 -24.80 -9.46
CA GLN A 251 7.97 -25.03 -9.05
C GLN A 251 7.75 -24.93 -7.53
N HIS A 252 8.72 -25.36 -6.72
CA HIS A 252 8.66 -25.30 -5.26
C HIS A 252 8.57 -23.88 -4.67
N VAL A 253 8.97 -22.84 -5.44
CA VAL A 253 8.88 -21.43 -5.02
C VAL A 253 7.78 -20.63 -5.75
N SER A 254 7.01 -21.26 -6.64
CA SER A 254 5.89 -20.61 -7.36
C SER A 254 4.91 -19.91 -6.42
N LEU A 255 4.57 -20.55 -5.31
CA LEU A 255 3.68 -20.04 -4.26
C LEU A 255 4.45 -19.35 -3.13
N PHE A 256 5.54 -18.62 -3.42
CA PHE A 256 6.32 -17.93 -2.38
C PHE A 256 5.45 -16.98 -1.55
N TYR A 257 4.47 -16.32 -2.17
CA TYR A 257 3.58 -15.37 -1.54
C TYR A 257 2.71 -15.96 -0.43
N ASN A 258 2.55 -17.29 -0.35
CA ASN A 258 1.86 -17.94 0.76
C ASN A 258 2.68 -17.94 2.05
N GLU A 259 3.99 -17.67 1.99
CA GLU A 259 4.83 -17.51 3.18
C GLU A 259 4.77 -16.09 3.75
N LEU A 260 4.22 -15.13 3.00
CA LEU A 260 4.20 -13.71 3.36
C LEU A 260 2.85 -13.38 4.02
N HIS A 261 2.84 -13.27 5.34
CA HIS A 261 1.62 -13.12 6.12
C HIS A 261 1.47 -11.69 6.65
N TYR A 262 0.24 -11.20 6.75
CA TYR A 262 -0.10 -9.91 7.37
C TYR A 262 0.54 -8.65 6.75
N VAL A 263 1.26 -8.78 5.62
CA VAL A 263 1.99 -7.68 4.98
C VAL A 263 1.07 -6.49 4.64
N GLU A 264 -0.14 -6.75 4.14
CA GLU A 264 -1.12 -5.70 3.84
C GLU A 264 -1.61 -4.97 5.09
N LYS A 265 -1.84 -5.70 6.19
CA LYS A 265 -2.27 -5.10 7.46
C LYS A 265 -1.13 -4.30 8.07
N ALA A 266 0.09 -4.84 8.07
CA ALA A 266 1.29 -4.18 8.56
C ALA A 266 1.62 -2.90 7.79
N ALA A 267 1.32 -2.84 6.49
CA ALA A 267 1.47 -1.64 5.67
C ALA A 267 0.59 -0.46 6.12
N ALA A 268 -0.55 -0.72 6.76
CA ALA A 268 -1.46 0.32 7.24
C ALA A 268 -1.11 0.82 8.66
N VAL A 269 -0.18 0.16 9.36
CA VAL A 269 0.14 0.48 10.75
C VAL A 269 1.15 1.62 10.83
N SER A 270 0.83 2.63 11.64
CA SER A 270 1.78 3.66 12.08
C SER A 270 2.49 3.18 13.35
N LEU A 271 3.62 2.49 13.19
CA LEU A 271 4.35 1.90 14.32
C LEU A 271 4.81 2.97 15.34
N GLU A 272 5.21 4.16 14.87
CA GLU A 272 5.60 5.27 15.75
C GLU A 272 4.46 5.68 16.69
N ASN A 273 3.26 5.88 16.15
CA ASN A 273 2.08 6.24 16.96
C ASN A 273 1.73 5.12 17.95
N VAL A 274 1.75 3.86 17.50
CA VAL A 274 1.49 2.71 18.36
C VAL A 274 2.47 2.67 19.54
N LEU A 275 3.76 2.95 19.31
CA LEU A 275 4.75 3.00 20.39
C LEU A 275 4.54 4.18 21.35
N LEU A 276 4.10 5.33 20.85
CA LEU A 276 3.74 6.48 21.70
C LEU A 276 2.53 6.16 22.57
N ASP A 277 1.50 5.53 22.02
CA ASP A 277 0.30 5.14 22.75
C ASP A 277 0.62 4.12 23.87
N VAL A 278 1.50 3.15 23.60
CA VAL A 278 1.98 2.20 24.63
C VAL A 278 2.72 2.93 25.76
N LYS A 279 3.51 3.96 25.45
CA LYS A 279 4.18 4.79 26.47
C LYS A 279 3.19 5.62 27.28
N GLU A 280 2.16 6.17 26.64
CA GLU A 280 1.11 6.90 27.35
C GLU A 280 0.29 5.98 28.27
N LEU A 281 0.01 4.74 27.87
CA LEU A 281 -0.60 3.75 28.75
C LEU A 281 0.28 3.45 29.98
N GLN A 282 1.61 3.36 29.80
CA GLN A 282 2.54 3.21 30.92
C GLN A 282 2.49 4.42 31.87
N ARG A 283 2.51 5.63 31.31
CA ARG A 283 2.40 6.86 32.11
C ARG A 283 1.08 6.92 32.88
N GLY A 284 -0.02 6.48 32.27
CA GLY A 284 -1.33 6.36 32.92
C GLY A 284 -1.33 5.36 34.07
N LEU A 285 -0.72 4.19 33.90
CA LEU A 285 -0.60 3.19 34.97
C LEU A 285 0.28 3.70 36.12
N ASP A 286 1.39 4.35 35.81
CA ASP A 286 2.29 4.92 36.83
C ASP A 286 1.59 6.03 37.63
N LEU A 287 0.81 6.88 36.96
CA LEU A 287 -0.01 7.90 37.63
C LEU A 287 -1.04 7.24 38.56
N THR A 288 -1.67 6.16 38.11
CA THR A 288 -2.65 5.39 38.90
C THR A 288 -2.01 4.76 40.14
N LYS A 289 -0.81 4.18 40.00
CA LYS A 289 -0.03 3.63 41.12
C LYS A 289 0.36 4.70 42.14
N ARG A 290 0.82 5.87 41.68
CA ARG A 290 1.14 7.00 42.56
C ARG A 290 -0.09 7.48 43.33
N GLU A 291 -1.24 7.58 42.66
CA GLU A 291 -2.49 7.97 43.32
C GLU A 291 -2.92 6.99 44.41
N TYR A 292 -2.83 5.69 44.12
CA TYR A 292 -3.12 4.64 45.09
C TYR A 292 -2.19 4.72 46.31
N SER A 293 -0.88 4.87 46.09
CA SER A 293 0.11 4.97 47.18
C SER A 293 -0.10 6.17 48.12
N MET A 294 -0.72 7.26 47.63
CA MET A 294 -1.04 8.43 48.45
C MET A 294 -2.32 8.24 49.28
N HIS A 295 -3.22 7.36 48.82
CA HIS A 295 -4.54 7.14 49.38
C HIS A 295 -4.83 5.63 49.45
N ASP A 296 -4.06 4.92 50.29
CA ASP A 296 -3.91 3.45 50.40
C ASP A 296 -5.19 2.63 50.68
N HIS A 297 -6.37 3.29 50.63
CA HIS A 297 -7.68 2.73 50.94
C HIS A 297 -8.57 2.54 49.70
N ASN A 298 -8.14 2.96 48.50
CA ASN A 298 -8.96 2.80 47.30
C ASN A 298 -8.82 1.39 46.69
N THR A 299 -9.79 0.52 47.00
CA THR A 299 -9.83 -0.86 46.52
C THR A 299 -9.95 -0.98 45.00
N MET A 300 -10.69 -0.08 44.35
CA MET A 300 -10.87 -0.10 42.89
C MET A 300 -9.55 0.12 42.16
N LEU A 301 -8.77 1.14 42.57
CA LEU A 301 -7.46 1.39 41.97
C LEU A 301 -6.51 0.19 42.17
N LYS A 302 -6.53 -0.42 43.35
CA LYS A 302 -5.73 -1.62 43.65
C LYS A 302 -6.07 -2.78 42.72
N GLU A 303 -7.35 -3.11 42.60
CA GLU A 303 -7.84 -4.19 41.72
C GLU A 303 -7.49 -3.90 40.25
N PHE A 304 -7.68 -2.66 39.81
CA PHE A 304 -7.33 -2.25 38.45
C PHE A 304 -5.84 -2.45 38.16
N ILE A 305 -4.95 -2.00 39.05
CA ILE A 305 -3.50 -2.15 38.89
C ILE A 305 -3.13 -3.64 38.82
N GLN A 306 -3.59 -4.44 39.77
CA GLN A 306 -3.28 -5.87 39.84
C GLN A 306 -3.74 -6.64 38.59
N ASN A 307 -4.93 -6.33 38.07
CA ASN A 307 -5.51 -7.04 36.94
C ASN A 307 -4.93 -6.63 35.57
N ASN A 308 -4.32 -5.44 35.47
CA ASN A 308 -3.96 -4.85 34.19
C ASN A 308 -2.46 -4.57 34.02
N GLU A 309 -1.68 -4.53 35.10
CA GLU A 309 -0.23 -4.35 35.03
C GLU A 309 0.45 -5.43 34.17
N GLY A 310 0.09 -6.70 34.35
CA GLY A 310 0.61 -7.80 33.54
C GLY A 310 0.23 -7.68 32.06
N LYS A 311 -0.97 -7.18 31.75
CA LYS A 311 -1.43 -6.97 30.37
C LYS A 311 -0.64 -5.84 29.70
N LEU A 312 -0.41 -4.75 30.41
CA LEU A 312 0.40 -3.64 29.91
C LEU A 312 1.85 -4.06 29.71
N LYS A 313 2.41 -4.83 30.65
CA LYS A 313 3.76 -5.36 30.55
C LYS A 313 3.92 -6.24 29.30
N LYS A 314 2.96 -7.13 29.06
CA LYS A 314 2.93 -7.93 27.83
C LYS A 314 2.85 -7.05 26.57
N LEU A 315 2.01 -6.01 26.57
CA LEU A 315 1.91 -5.09 25.43
C LEU A 315 3.23 -4.35 25.16
N GLN A 316 3.95 -3.95 26.21
CA GLN A 316 5.28 -3.34 26.08
C GLN A 316 6.32 -4.30 25.51
N ASP A 317 6.30 -5.55 25.95
CA ASP A 317 7.20 -6.57 25.44
C ASP A 317 6.88 -6.87 23.96
N ASP A 318 5.60 -6.99 23.59
CA ASP A 318 5.15 -7.11 22.19
C ASP A 318 5.55 -5.89 21.36
N ALA A 319 5.47 -4.67 21.92
CA ALA A 319 5.86 -3.43 21.25
C ALA A 319 7.37 -3.41 20.95
N LYS A 320 8.18 -3.85 21.91
CA LYS A 320 9.62 -3.99 21.71
C LYS A 320 9.95 -5.04 20.67
N ILE A 321 9.32 -6.22 20.73
CA ILE A 321 9.51 -7.29 19.74
C ILE A 321 9.10 -6.81 18.34
N ALA A 322 8.00 -6.07 18.22
CA ALA A 322 7.56 -5.50 16.96
C ALA A 322 8.57 -4.52 16.36
N GLN A 323 9.10 -3.61 17.18
CA GLN A 323 10.13 -2.66 16.73
C GLN A 323 11.42 -3.38 16.31
N ASP A 324 11.92 -4.30 17.14
CA ASP A 324 13.15 -5.04 16.86
C ASP A 324 12.99 -5.90 15.59
N ALA A 325 11.85 -6.62 15.45
CA ALA A 325 11.57 -7.43 14.27
C ALA A 325 11.46 -6.59 12.99
N PHE A 326 10.80 -5.43 13.07
CA PHE A 326 10.68 -4.51 11.95
C PHE A 326 12.04 -3.94 11.54
N ASP A 327 12.81 -3.42 12.50
CA ASP A 327 14.15 -2.87 12.26
C ASP A 327 15.07 -3.89 11.61
N ASP A 328 15.02 -5.12 12.10
CA ASP A 328 15.77 -6.24 11.56
C ASP A 328 15.36 -6.58 10.12
N ALA A 329 14.06 -6.60 9.83
CA ALA A 329 13.57 -6.86 8.48
C ALA A 329 14.01 -5.74 7.53
N VAL A 330 13.83 -4.47 7.90
CA VAL A 330 14.24 -3.33 7.07
C VAL A 330 15.74 -3.34 6.79
N LYS A 331 16.58 -3.59 7.80
CA LYS A 331 18.04 -3.74 7.63
C LYS A 331 18.38 -4.94 6.74
N TYR A 332 17.68 -6.07 6.89
CA TYR A 332 17.91 -7.28 6.12
C TYR A 332 17.73 -7.05 4.61
N PHE A 333 16.77 -6.20 4.22
CA PHE A 333 16.56 -5.81 2.83
C PHE A 333 17.37 -4.56 2.41
N GLY A 334 18.32 -4.12 3.23
CA GLY A 334 19.27 -3.04 2.90
C GLY A 334 18.69 -1.63 2.99
N GLU A 335 17.59 -1.44 3.71
CA GLU A 335 16.99 -0.13 3.98
C GLU A 335 17.31 0.38 5.40
N ASN A 336 16.98 1.64 5.69
CA ASN A 336 17.24 2.25 6.99
C ASN A 336 15.92 2.37 7.79
N PRO A 337 15.77 1.68 8.93
CA PRO A 337 14.55 1.72 9.73
C PRO A 337 14.18 3.12 10.24
N LYS A 338 15.17 4.02 10.37
CA LYS A 338 14.93 5.40 10.81
C LYS A 338 14.24 6.26 9.75
N THR A 339 14.34 5.87 8.47
CA THR A 339 13.80 6.65 7.34
C THR A 339 12.71 5.89 6.59
N THR A 340 12.56 4.58 6.83
CA THR A 340 11.59 3.74 6.15
C THR A 340 10.57 3.20 7.16
N PRO A 341 9.39 3.84 7.30
CA PRO A 341 8.32 3.32 8.14
C PRO A 341 7.60 2.12 7.48
N PRO A 342 6.79 1.35 8.24
CA PRO A 342 6.00 0.23 7.71
C PRO A 342 5.14 0.59 6.49
N SER A 343 4.58 1.80 6.48
CA SER A 343 3.76 2.36 5.41
C SER A 343 4.50 2.65 4.10
N VAL A 344 5.82 2.55 4.10
CA VAL A 344 6.67 2.64 2.89
C VAL A 344 7.26 1.27 2.57
N PHE A 345 7.71 0.55 3.60
CA PHE A 345 8.41 -0.72 3.44
C PHE A 345 7.51 -1.87 2.96
N PHE A 346 6.42 -2.17 3.69
CA PHE A 346 5.56 -3.31 3.38
C PHE A 346 4.79 -3.17 2.05
N PRO A 347 4.32 -1.98 1.63
CA PRO A 347 3.66 -1.82 0.33
C PRO A 347 4.48 -2.29 -0.87
N VAL A 348 5.81 -2.27 -0.80
CA VAL A 348 6.65 -2.78 -1.89
C VAL A 348 6.37 -4.27 -2.11
N PHE A 349 6.31 -5.06 -1.03
CA PHE A 349 5.99 -6.48 -1.11
C PHE A 349 4.53 -6.71 -1.52
N VAL A 350 3.59 -5.90 -1.03
CA VAL A 350 2.16 -5.99 -1.42
C VAL A 350 2.00 -5.79 -2.92
N ARG A 351 2.57 -4.71 -3.47
CA ARG A 351 2.53 -4.43 -4.91
C ARG A 351 3.20 -5.53 -5.71
N PHE A 352 4.38 -5.98 -5.27
CA PHE A 352 5.11 -7.05 -5.95
C PHE A 352 4.32 -8.36 -6.00
N VAL A 353 3.74 -8.80 -4.87
CA VAL A 353 2.93 -10.03 -4.82
C VAL A 353 1.68 -9.91 -5.69
N LYS A 354 0.98 -8.78 -5.64
CA LYS A 354 -0.19 -8.52 -6.47
C LYS A 354 0.16 -8.57 -7.96
N ALA A 355 1.23 -7.88 -8.34
CA ALA A 355 1.75 -7.88 -9.71
C ALA A 355 2.19 -9.27 -10.17
N TYR A 356 2.84 -10.04 -9.29
CA TYR A 356 3.29 -11.40 -9.62
C TYR A 356 2.10 -12.33 -9.88
N LYS A 357 1.08 -12.30 -9.03
CA LYS A 357 -0.14 -13.10 -9.21
C LYS A 357 -0.85 -12.75 -10.52
N GLN A 358 -0.99 -11.45 -10.80
CA GLN A 358 -1.57 -10.99 -12.07
C GLN A 358 -0.77 -11.49 -13.27
N ALA A 359 0.57 -11.40 -13.23
CA ALA A 359 1.42 -11.90 -14.31
C ALA A 359 1.31 -13.42 -14.50
N GLU A 360 1.13 -14.18 -13.42
CA GLU A 360 0.87 -15.63 -13.47
C GLU A 360 -0.46 -15.94 -14.17
N GLU A 361 -1.54 -15.24 -13.80
CA GLU A 361 -2.86 -15.38 -14.43
C GLU A 361 -2.83 -15.03 -15.92
N GLU A 362 -2.21 -13.91 -16.29
CA GLU A 362 -2.05 -13.47 -17.68
C GLU A 362 -1.21 -14.46 -18.51
N ASN A 363 -0.17 -15.05 -17.91
CA ASN A 363 0.63 -16.10 -18.55
C ASN A 363 -0.18 -17.38 -18.80
N GLU A 364 -0.98 -17.83 -17.82
CA GLU A 364 -1.85 -18.99 -18.00
C GLU A 364 -2.89 -18.78 -19.08
N LEU A 365 -3.52 -17.60 -19.11
CA LEU A 365 -4.49 -17.25 -20.14
C LEU A 365 -3.85 -17.26 -21.53
N ARG A 366 -2.68 -16.67 -21.67
CA ARG A 366 -1.93 -16.66 -22.93
C ARG A 366 -1.57 -18.06 -23.40
N LYS A 367 -1.08 -18.92 -22.49
CA LYS A 367 -0.74 -20.31 -22.82
C LYS A 367 -1.97 -21.09 -23.29
N LYS A 368 -3.13 -20.88 -22.66
CA LYS A 368 -4.40 -21.50 -23.09
C LYS A 368 -4.84 -21.00 -24.48
N GLN A 369 -4.71 -19.70 -24.74
CA GLN A 369 -5.03 -19.13 -26.05
C GLN A 369 -4.12 -19.65 -27.16
N GLU A 370 -2.82 -19.77 -26.89
CA GLU A 370 -1.84 -20.34 -27.83
C GLU A 370 -2.14 -21.83 -28.10
N GLN A 371 -2.48 -22.61 -27.07
CA GLN A 371 -2.88 -24.02 -27.22
C GLN A 371 -4.16 -24.16 -28.04
N ALA A 372 -5.20 -23.37 -27.75
CA ALA A 372 -6.46 -23.41 -28.49
C ALA A 372 -6.28 -22.97 -29.96
N LEU A 373 -5.39 -22.00 -30.22
CA LEU A 373 -5.07 -21.61 -31.59
C LEU A 373 -4.33 -22.72 -32.33
N MET A 374 -3.36 -23.36 -31.69
CA MET A 374 -2.62 -24.48 -32.27
C MET A 374 -3.52 -25.68 -32.56
N GLU A 375 -4.46 -25.99 -31.66
CA GLU A 375 -5.46 -27.04 -31.85
C GLU A 375 -6.37 -26.74 -33.04
N LYS A 376 -6.89 -25.51 -33.16
CA LYS A 376 -7.68 -25.08 -34.32
C LYS A 376 -6.91 -25.16 -35.64
N LEU A 377 -5.63 -24.81 -35.63
CA LEU A 377 -4.78 -24.92 -36.82
C LEU A 377 -4.57 -26.39 -37.23
N MET A 378 -4.32 -27.28 -36.27
CA MET A 378 -4.21 -28.72 -36.53
C MET A 378 -5.54 -29.32 -37.03
N GLU A 379 -6.68 -28.92 -36.47
CA GLU A 379 -8.00 -29.34 -36.95
C GLU A 379 -8.28 -28.85 -38.38
N GLN A 380 -7.92 -27.60 -38.68
CA GLN A 380 -8.08 -27.03 -40.02
C GLN A 380 -7.19 -27.73 -41.05
N GLU A 381 -5.94 -28.02 -40.70
CA GLU A 381 -5.01 -28.78 -41.55
C GLU A 381 -5.52 -30.21 -41.80
N ALA A 382 -5.98 -30.91 -40.76
CA ALA A 382 -6.57 -32.25 -40.89
C ALA A 382 -7.85 -32.25 -41.76
N LEU A 383 -8.68 -31.21 -41.68
CA LEU A 383 -9.86 -31.05 -42.54
C LEU A 383 -9.49 -30.79 -44.01
N MET A 384 -8.44 -30.00 -44.26
CA MET A 384 -7.92 -29.76 -45.62
C MET A 384 -7.34 -31.05 -46.22
N GLU A 385 -6.57 -31.82 -45.46
CA GLU A 385 -6.06 -33.14 -45.92
C GLU A 385 -7.19 -34.13 -46.23
N GLN A 386 -8.28 -34.14 -45.45
CA GLN A 386 -9.45 -34.98 -45.75
C GLN A 386 -10.22 -34.53 -47.00
N GLN A 387 -10.27 -33.22 -47.30
CA GLN A 387 -10.86 -32.72 -48.55
C GLN A 387 -9.98 -33.05 -49.76
N ASP A 388 -8.66 -32.91 -49.66
CA ASP A 388 -7.73 -33.23 -50.74
C ASP A 388 -7.68 -34.73 -51.08
N GLN A 389 -7.88 -35.62 -50.10
CA GLN A 389 -8.03 -37.06 -50.37
C GLN A 389 -9.34 -37.44 -51.10
N LYS A 390 -10.37 -36.58 -51.05
CA LYS A 390 -11.65 -36.78 -51.76
C LYS A 390 -11.67 -36.17 -53.16
N SER A 391 -10.66 -35.38 -53.53
CA SER A 391 -10.53 -34.81 -54.88
C SER A 391 -10.26 -35.90 -55.93
N PRO A 392 -11.04 -35.98 -57.04
CA PRO A 392 -10.97 -37.08 -58.01
C PRO A 392 -9.61 -37.20 -58.73
N SER A 393 -8.79 -36.14 -58.72
CA SER A 393 -7.45 -36.14 -59.33
C SER A 393 -6.41 -36.99 -58.57
N HIS A 394 -6.57 -37.23 -57.27
CA HIS A 394 -5.55 -37.94 -56.47
C HIS A 394 -5.77 -39.46 -56.39
N LYS A 395 -6.99 -39.95 -56.67
CA LYS A 395 -7.27 -41.40 -56.79
C LYS A 395 -6.48 -42.05 -57.92
N SER A 396 -6.32 -41.36 -59.06
CA SER A 396 -5.56 -41.84 -60.22
C SER A 396 -4.05 -41.94 -59.92
N LYS A 397 -3.47 -40.95 -59.23
CA LYS A 397 -2.05 -40.98 -58.82
C LYS A 397 -1.75 -42.08 -57.81
N ARG A 398 -2.65 -42.32 -56.84
CA ARG A 398 -2.48 -43.37 -55.82
C ARG A 398 -2.58 -44.77 -56.43
N GLN A 399 -3.52 -44.99 -57.36
CA GLN A 399 -3.60 -46.23 -58.14
C GLN A 399 -2.35 -46.46 -59.00
N GLN A 400 -1.80 -45.41 -59.64
CA GLN A 400 -0.53 -45.53 -60.39
C GLN A 400 0.66 -45.87 -59.49
N GLN A 401 0.78 -45.27 -58.31
CA GLN A 401 1.86 -45.56 -57.37
C GLN A 401 1.75 -46.96 -56.74
N GLU A 402 0.54 -47.44 -56.45
CA GLU A 402 0.30 -48.81 -55.98
C GLU A 402 0.63 -49.85 -57.05
N LEU A 403 0.30 -49.59 -58.32
CA LEU A 403 0.69 -50.45 -59.44
C LEU A 403 2.22 -50.52 -59.62
N ILE A 404 2.91 -49.39 -59.48
CA ILE A 404 4.39 -49.33 -59.55
C ILE A 404 5.02 -50.06 -58.36
N ALA A 405 4.47 -49.93 -57.15
CA ALA A 405 4.95 -50.63 -55.96
C ALA A 405 4.72 -52.15 -56.05
N GLU A 406 3.60 -52.60 -56.62
CA GLU A 406 3.31 -54.02 -56.87
C GLU A 406 4.25 -54.61 -57.94
N LEU A 407 4.54 -53.86 -59.01
CA LEU A 407 5.51 -54.24 -60.04
C LEU A 407 6.94 -54.38 -59.46
N ARG A 408 7.34 -53.46 -58.56
CA ARG A 408 8.62 -53.56 -57.85
C ARG A 408 8.68 -54.76 -56.90
N ARG A 409 7.60 -55.07 -56.18
CA ARG A 409 7.54 -56.28 -55.32
C ARG A 409 7.64 -57.58 -56.11
N ARG A 410 7.10 -57.62 -57.34
CA ARG A 410 7.22 -58.78 -58.24
C ARG A 410 8.63 -58.96 -58.80
N GLN A 411 9.38 -57.88 -59.04
CA GLN A 411 10.77 -57.96 -59.51
C GLN A 411 11.77 -58.38 -58.43
N VAL A 412 11.48 -58.15 -57.15
CA VAL A 412 12.41 -58.45 -56.04
C VAL A 412 12.40 -59.94 -55.63
N LYS A 413 11.45 -60.75 -56.12
CA LYS A 413 11.37 -62.18 -55.75
C LYS A 413 12.35 -63.10 -56.51
N ASP A 414 13.05 -62.59 -57.53
CA ASP A 414 14.06 -63.34 -58.28
C ASP A 414 15.36 -62.53 -58.36
N ASN A 415 16.17 -62.54 -57.30
CA ASN A 415 17.62 -62.69 -57.46
C ASN A 415 18.34 -62.96 -56.13
N ARG A 416 19.25 -63.93 -56.22
CA ARG A 416 20.09 -64.51 -55.16
C ARG A 416 21.17 -63.55 -54.64
N HIS A 417 21.48 -63.74 -53.37
CA HIS A 417 22.69 -63.43 -52.60
C HIS A 417 24.00 -63.29 -53.42
N VAL A 418 24.75 -62.21 -53.14
CA VAL A 418 26.24 -62.19 -53.20
C VAL A 418 26.79 -61.38 -52.02
N TYR A 419 27.83 -61.95 -51.42
CA TYR A 419 28.58 -61.58 -50.23
C TYR A 419 29.10 -60.12 -50.17
N GLU A 420 29.12 -59.58 -48.95
CA GLU A 420 29.78 -58.33 -48.56
C GLU A 420 31.23 -58.63 -48.14
N GLY A 421 32.19 -58.15 -48.92
CA GLY A 421 33.63 -58.26 -48.65
C GLY A 421 34.24 -56.86 -48.57
N LYS A 422 34.82 -56.55 -47.40
CA LYS A 422 35.61 -55.35 -47.10
C LYS A 422 36.75 -55.18 -48.11
N ASP A 423 36.88 -54.00 -48.70
CA ASP A 423 38.17 -53.49 -49.14
C ASP A 423 38.19 -51.95 -49.06
N GLY A 424 39.13 -51.44 -48.26
CA GLY A 424 39.33 -50.02 -47.92
C GLY A 424 39.91 -49.16 -49.04
N ALA A 425 39.70 -49.54 -50.30
CA ALA A 425 40.24 -48.85 -51.47
C ALA A 425 39.71 -47.40 -51.61
N ILE A 426 38.55 -47.09 -51.06
CA ILE A 426 37.95 -45.75 -51.12
C ILE A 426 38.60 -44.79 -50.13
N GLU A 427 39.08 -45.26 -48.97
CA GLU A 427 39.75 -44.40 -47.99
C GLU A 427 41.19 -44.03 -48.43
N ASP A 428 41.87 -44.92 -49.16
CA ASP A 428 43.18 -44.65 -49.72
C ASP A 428 43.11 -43.59 -50.85
N ILE A 429 42.08 -43.63 -51.69
CA ILE A 429 41.87 -42.65 -52.78
C ILE A 429 41.56 -41.24 -52.23
N ILE A 430 40.83 -41.14 -51.11
CA ILE A 430 40.49 -39.87 -50.47
C ILE A 430 41.73 -39.24 -49.81
N THR A 431 42.65 -40.07 -49.30
CA THR A 431 43.89 -39.62 -48.65
C THR A 431 44.91 -39.08 -49.68
N ASP A 432 44.98 -39.71 -50.85
CA ASP A 432 45.90 -39.28 -51.93
C ASP A 432 45.45 -37.98 -52.63
N LEU A 433 44.13 -37.74 -52.74
CA LEU A 433 43.58 -36.49 -53.29
C LEU A 433 43.75 -35.27 -52.37
N ARG A 434 43.99 -35.49 -51.06
CA ARG A 434 44.30 -34.41 -50.10
C ARG A 434 45.76 -33.99 -50.13
N SER A 435 46.68 -34.88 -50.49
CA SER A 435 48.12 -34.62 -50.46
C SER A 435 48.64 -34.01 -51.77
N GLN A 436 47.99 -34.28 -52.91
CA GLN A 436 48.28 -33.63 -54.20
C GLN A 436 47.02 -33.24 -54.98
N PRO A 437 46.66 -31.94 -55.06
CA PRO A 437 45.56 -31.48 -55.89
C PRO A 437 45.84 -31.75 -57.38
N TYR A 438 44.95 -32.52 -58.01
CA TYR A 438 45.03 -32.87 -59.44
C TYR A 438 45.19 -31.62 -60.33
N ARG A 439 46.36 -31.46 -60.96
CA ARG A 439 46.60 -30.45 -62.02
C ARG A 439 46.37 -31.07 -63.40
N ARG A 440 45.37 -30.58 -64.13
CA ARG A 440 45.09 -30.97 -65.53
C ARG A 440 46.25 -30.55 -66.45
N ALA A 441 46.72 -31.46 -67.29
CA ALA A 441 47.95 -31.36 -68.09
C ALA A 441 47.93 -30.37 -69.28
N ASP A 442 46.95 -29.48 -69.39
CA ASP A 442 46.74 -28.66 -70.60
C ASP A 442 47.14 -27.18 -70.47
N ALA A 443 47.75 -26.78 -69.35
CA ALA A 443 48.04 -25.36 -69.07
C ALA A 443 49.40 -24.85 -69.60
N LEU A 444 50.11 -25.63 -70.43
CA LEU A 444 51.50 -25.32 -70.87
C LEU A 444 51.66 -24.90 -72.35
N ARG A 445 50.58 -24.53 -73.05
CA ARG A 445 50.69 -24.01 -74.43
C ARG A 445 49.78 -22.80 -74.71
N ARG A 446 50.03 -21.67 -74.04
CA ARG A 446 49.72 -20.32 -74.56
C ARG A 446 50.76 -19.30 -74.11
N SER A 447 51.98 -19.43 -74.62
CA SER A 447 52.88 -18.29 -74.79
C SER A 447 52.86 -17.89 -76.28
N VAL A 448 53.10 -16.61 -76.55
CA VAL A 448 53.36 -16.02 -77.89
C VAL A 448 52.13 -15.62 -78.72
N ARG A 449 51.37 -14.63 -78.24
CA ARG A 449 50.81 -13.54 -79.08
C ARG A 449 50.15 -12.48 -78.20
N ARG A 450 50.94 -11.51 -77.73
CA ARG A 450 50.57 -10.12 -77.37
C ARG A 450 51.77 -9.46 -76.68
N ARG A 451 52.81 -9.23 -77.46
CA ARG A 451 53.67 -8.04 -77.36
C ARG A 451 53.50 -7.35 -78.69
N PHE A 452 52.68 -6.31 -78.72
CA PHE A 452 52.69 -5.13 -79.60
C PHE A 452 51.48 -4.30 -79.14
N ASP A 453 51.69 -3.00 -79.07
CA ASP A 453 50.88 -1.95 -78.43
C ASP A 453 51.17 -1.83 -76.92
N GLU A 454 52.34 -1.27 -76.61
CA GLU A 454 52.54 0.18 -76.36
C GLU A 454 51.81 0.62 -75.08
N GLN A 455 52.48 0.85 -73.96
CA GLN A 455 53.59 1.80 -73.81
C GLN A 455 53.19 3.21 -74.24
N SER A 456 52.08 3.70 -73.68
CA SER A 456 51.93 5.12 -73.38
C SER A 456 51.16 5.26 -72.06
N LEU A 457 51.62 6.18 -71.22
CA LEU A 457 51.04 6.61 -69.93
C LEU A 457 51.53 5.84 -68.68
N ARG A 458 52.82 6.03 -68.38
CA ARG A 458 53.35 5.99 -67.01
C ARG A 458 53.73 7.42 -66.59
N ALA A 459 53.38 7.77 -65.35
CA ALA A 459 54.04 8.73 -64.46
C ALA A 459 53.75 10.24 -64.61
N ALA A 460 53.14 10.81 -63.54
CA ALA A 460 53.24 12.17 -62.97
C ALA A 460 51.94 12.37 -62.15
N ASN A 461 51.86 12.62 -60.84
CA ASN A 461 52.76 13.19 -59.85
C ASN A 461 52.33 12.72 -58.46
N GLY A 462 53.29 12.56 -57.55
CA GLY A 462 53.06 12.78 -56.12
C GLY A 462 53.63 14.15 -55.73
N THR A 463 53.09 14.76 -54.66
CA THR A 463 53.79 15.54 -53.61
C THR A 463 52.78 16.15 -52.62
N ASP A 464 52.94 15.80 -51.35
CA ASP A 464 52.96 16.57 -50.09
C ASP A 464 51.95 17.70 -49.71
N ILE A 465 51.20 17.45 -48.59
CA ILE A 465 51.17 18.07 -47.22
C ILE A 465 51.28 19.63 -47.05
N PRO A 466 50.90 20.33 -45.92
CA PRO A 466 49.86 20.19 -44.87
C PRO A 466 48.97 21.47 -44.65
N MET A 467 47.90 21.35 -43.86
CA MET A 467 47.72 22.10 -42.58
C MET A 467 46.81 21.35 -41.62
#